data_AF-A0A845Y0V1-F1
#
_entry.id   AF-A0A845Y0V1-F1
#
_cell.length_a   1.000
_cell.length_b   1.000
_cell.length_c   1.000
_cell.angle_alpha   90.00
_cell.angle_beta   90.00
_cell.angle_gamma   90.00
#
_symmetry.space_group_name_H-M   'P 1'
#
loop_
_entity.id
_entity.type
_entity.pdbx_description
1 polymer ?
#
loop_
_entity_poly.entity_id
_entity_poly.type
_entity_poly.pdbx_seq_one_letter_code
_entity_poly.pdbx_strand_id
1 'polypeptide(L)'
;EESNKVWARFTDDESFHLIGTPNLLVDGEIRAGNSDIYFTKTNHNHTGIGNADGYAAIENAANHDALMILGRSGTSVGRQVKLWDYLKVHGSVSITNSLYVGSLPYRDDRNVQWDDSTKQICYDNSSARSKENIISLEDDFSKILTVEPKTYTRPNHPNRWEIGYIAEELHEIGLNKLVYYDQQGLPEAINYRKISMYLVEVIKDMAHKSSNYEQRINQLELQLNQLVSDD
;
A
#
# COMPACT_ATOMS: atom_id res chain seq x y z
N GLU A 1 -0.63 54.39 -26.30
CA GLU A 1 0.01 53.20 -26.92
C GLU A 1 1.36 52.97 -26.25
N GLU A 2 1.44 52.11 -25.24
CA GLU A 2 2.72 51.73 -24.59
C GLU A 2 2.87 50.20 -24.55
N SER A 3 2.46 49.51 -25.62
CA SER A 3 2.50 48.05 -25.67
C SER A 3 3.81 47.58 -26.29
N ASN A 4 4.59 46.84 -25.48
CA ASN A 4 5.79 46.05 -25.84
C ASN A 4 7.13 46.80 -25.72
N LYS A 5 7.55 47.09 -24.48
CA LYS A 5 8.96 47.45 -24.19
C LYS A 5 9.70 46.20 -23.72
N VAL A 6 10.64 45.72 -24.52
CA VAL A 6 11.64 44.72 -24.09
C VAL A 6 12.82 45.48 -23.52
N TRP A 7 13.19 45.20 -22.27
CA TRP A 7 14.36 45.81 -21.65
C TRP A 7 15.43 44.74 -21.46
N ALA A 8 16.58 44.95 -22.11
CA ALA A 8 17.80 44.19 -21.89
C ALA A 8 18.80 45.12 -21.23
N ARG A 9 19.35 44.74 -20.07
CA ARG A 9 20.40 45.53 -19.40
C ARG A 9 21.41 44.64 -18.70
N PHE A 10 22.66 45.07 -18.70
CA PHE A 10 23.65 44.64 -17.72
C PHE A 10 23.49 45.50 -16.46
N THR A 11 23.64 44.88 -15.30
CA THR A 11 23.64 45.57 -14.00
C THR A 11 25.05 45.64 -13.42
N ASP A 12 25.23 46.46 -12.38
CA ASP A 12 26.55 46.69 -11.76
C ASP A 12 27.14 45.45 -11.08
N ASP A 13 26.31 44.44 -10.79
CA ASP A 13 26.70 43.12 -10.27
C ASP A 13 26.95 42.08 -11.39
N GLU A 14 27.18 42.55 -12.63
CA GLU A 14 27.48 41.73 -13.81
C GLU A 14 26.34 40.80 -14.26
N SER A 15 25.13 40.97 -13.72
CA SER A 15 23.98 40.18 -14.17
C SER A 15 23.34 40.78 -15.44
N PHE A 16 22.69 39.93 -16.25
CA PHE A 16 21.95 40.34 -17.44
C PHE A 16 20.45 40.13 -17.24
N HIS A 17 19.70 41.22 -17.24
CA HIS A 17 18.25 41.19 -17.08
C HIS A 17 17.56 41.33 -18.43
N LEU A 18 16.78 40.32 -18.82
CA LEU A 18 15.78 40.40 -19.89
C LEU A 18 14.39 40.48 -19.28
N ILE A 19 13.72 41.62 -19.46
CA ILE A 19 12.33 41.80 -19.04
C ILE A 19 11.47 41.83 -20.30
N GLY A 20 10.85 40.70 -20.60
CA GLY A 20 9.84 40.57 -21.65
C GLY A 20 8.45 40.64 -21.03
N THR A 21 7.70 41.71 -21.30
CA THR A 21 6.26 41.76 -21.02
C THR A 21 5.49 41.52 -22.31
N PRO A 22 4.57 40.53 -22.39
CA PRO A 22 4.14 39.65 -21.31
C PRO A 22 4.95 38.35 -21.13
N ASN A 23 5.68 37.89 -22.17
CA ASN A 23 6.34 36.58 -22.19
C ASN A 23 7.76 36.67 -22.79
N LEU A 24 8.64 35.76 -22.38
CA LEU A 24 9.89 35.45 -23.07
C LEU A 24 9.67 34.20 -23.93
N LEU A 25 9.83 34.34 -25.25
CA LEU A 25 9.81 33.22 -26.20
C LEU A 25 11.26 32.89 -26.57
N VAL A 26 11.63 31.62 -26.47
CA VAL A 26 12.96 31.11 -26.84
C VAL A 26 12.74 30.03 -27.89
N ASP A 27 13.14 30.31 -29.14
CA ASP A 27 13.00 29.37 -30.26
C ASP A 27 13.98 28.18 -30.17
N GLY A 28 15.02 28.32 -29.35
CA GLY A 28 16.04 27.31 -29.08
C GLY A 28 15.97 26.72 -27.66
N GLU A 29 17.08 26.13 -27.24
CA GLU A 29 17.24 25.59 -25.90
C GLU A 29 17.50 26.69 -24.85
N ILE A 30 17.13 26.38 -23.60
CA ILE A 30 17.53 27.18 -22.43
C ILE A 30 18.71 26.47 -21.76
N ARG A 31 19.92 27.02 -21.87
CA ARG A 31 21.11 26.55 -21.14
C ARG A 31 21.37 27.44 -19.93
N ALA A 32 21.16 26.92 -18.73
CA ALA A 32 21.33 27.68 -17.48
C ALA A 32 22.79 27.67 -16.93
N GLY A 33 23.69 26.83 -17.47
CA GLY A 33 25.08 26.77 -16.96
C GLY A 33 25.13 26.36 -15.48
N ASN A 34 25.71 27.22 -14.63
CA ASN A 34 25.72 27.06 -13.17
C ASN A 34 24.54 27.76 -12.46
N SER A 35 23.51 28.15 -13.21
CA SER A 35 22.37 28.92 -12.71
C SER A 35 21.15 28.06 -12.44
N ASP A 36 20.29 28.56 -11.55
CA ASP A 36 19.00 27.96 -11.22
C ASP A 36 17.88 28.43 -12.18
N ILE A 37 16.78 27.68 -12.20
CA ILE A 37 15.52 28.09 -12.83
C ILE A 37 14.47 28.24 -11.73
N TYR A 38 14.08 29.48 -11.44
CA TYR A 38 13.07 29.79 -10.42
C TYR A 38 11.71 30.10 -11.03
N PHE A 39 10.64 29.53 -10.45
CA PHE A 39 9.24 29.80 -10.82
C PHE A 39 8.55 30.64 -9.74
N THR A 40 8.83 31.95 -9.71
CA THR A 40 8.52 32.80 -8.54
C THR A 40 7.14 33.46 -8.55
N LYS A 41 6.39 33.41 -9.67
CA LYS A 41 5.06 34.03 -9.76
C LYS A 41 4.04 33.22 -8.94
N THR A 42 3.72 33.71 -7.74
CA THR A 42 2.87 33.01 -6.75
C THR A 42 1.39 32.90 -7.13
N ASN A 43 0.92 33.66 -8.12
CA ASN A 43 -0.47 33.65 -8.58
C ASN A 43 -0.62 33.17 -10.04
N HIS A 44 0.37 32.43 -10.54
CA HIS A 44 0.26 31.78 -11.85
C HIS A 44 -0.66 30.56 -11.73
N ASN A 45 -1.73 30.52 -12.52
CA ASN A 45 -2.62 29.35 -12.61
C ASN A 45 -2.14 28.41 -13.72
N HIS A 46 -2.39 27.11 -13.58
CA HIS A 46 -2.19 26.13 -14.65
C HIS A 46 -2.88 26.61 -15.93
N THR A 47 -2.08 26.88 -16.96
CA THR A 47 -2.57 27.54 -18.19
C THR A 47 -3.21 26.56 -19.17
N GLY A 48 -2.94 25.27 -18.99
CA GLY A 48 -3.36 24.23 -19.92
C GLY A 48 -2.63 24.25 -21.27
N ILE A 49 -1.64 25.13 -21.50
CA ILE A 49 -0.85 25.14 -22.74
C ILE A 49 -0.18 23.79 -22.98
N GLY A 50 0.38 23.19 -21.93
CA GLY A 50 0.96 21.85 -21.97
C GLY A 50 -0.03 20.73 -22.30
N ASN A 51 -1.33 21.03 -22.39
CA ASN A 51 -2.35 20.04 -22.76
C ASN A 51 -2.51 19.86 -24.28
N ALA A 52 -2.05 20.80 -25.10
CA ALA A 52 -2.10 20.68 -26.55
C ALA A 52 -1.29 19.47 -27.04
N ASP A 53 -1.74 18.81 -28.10
CA ASP A 53 -1.08 17.63 -28.63
C ASP A 53 0.38 17.91 -29.00
N GLY A 54 1.28 17.03 -28.54
CA GLY A 54 2.71 17.17 -28.71
C GLY A 54 3.40 18.07 -27.68
N TYR A 55 2.67 18.76 -26.79
CA TYR A 55 3.27 19.70 -25.83
C TYR A 55 3.53 19.02 -24.47
N ALA A 56 4.50 19.55 -23.73
CA ALA A 56 4.85 19.18 -22.36
C ALA A 56 5.06 20.48 -21.55
N ALA A 57 5.03 20.42 -20.22
CA ALA A 57 5.14 21.63 -19.40
C ALA A 57 5.82 21.39 -18.03
N ILE A 58 6.45 22.46 -17.51
CA ILE A 58 6.87 22.61 -16.11
C ILE A 58 6.35 23.98 -15.66
N GLU A 59 5.52 24.02 -14.62
CA GLU A 59 4.88 25.27 -14.19
C GLU A 59 4.58 25.30 -12.69
N ASN A 60 4.76 26.46 -12.05
CA ASN A 60 4.28 26.70 -10.69
C ASN A 60 2.80 27.10 -10.76
N ALA A 61 1.89 26.25 -10.29
CA ALA A 61 0.46 26.41 -10.44
C ALA A 61 -0.24 26.64 -9.10
N ALA A 62 -0.68 27.88 -8.85
CA ALA A 62 -1.37 28.29 -7.63
C ALA A 62 -2.70 27.56 -7.42
N ASN A 63 -3.45 27.32 -8.49
CA ASN A 63 -4.71 26.57 -8.44
C ASN A 63 -4.55 25.05 -8.22
N HIS A 64 -3.31 24.55 -8.14
CA HIS A 64 -2.98 23.18 -7.75
C HIS A 64 -2.09 23.12 -6.51
N ASP A 65 -1.71 24.27 -5.94
CA ASP A 65 -0.76 24.40 -4.83
C ASP A 65 0.55 23.62 -5.05
N ALA A 66 1.05 23.57 -6.29
CA ALA A 66 2.17 22.71 -6.66
C ALA A 66 3.03 23.22 -7.83
N LEU A 67 4.29 22.76 -7.87
CA LEU A 67 5.07 22.69 -9.10
C LEU A 67 4.59 21.48 -9.91
N MET A 68 4.03 21.73 -11.08
CA MET A 68 3.50 20.71 -11.97
C MET A 68 4.54 20.33 -13.03
N ILE A 69 4.67 19.04 -13.33
CA ILE A 69 5.47 18.51 -14.45
C ILE A 69 4.57 17.61 -15.29
N LEU A 70 4.38 17.97 -16.55
CA LEU A 70 3.51 17.28 -17.48
C LEU A 70 4.34 16.62 -18.58
N GLY A 71 4.15 15.31 -18.76
CA GLY A 71 4.67 14.60 -19.92
C GLY A 71 3.98 15.02 -21.21
N ARG A 72 4.57 14.66 -22.35
CA ARG A 72 4.07 15.03 -23.68
C ARG A 72 2.64 14.55 -23.92
N SER A 73 1.72 15.46 -24.27
CA SER A 73 0.31 15.15 -24.60
C SER A 73 0.16 14.51 -25.98
N GLY A 74 -0.95 13.80 -26.21
CA GLY A 74 -1.33 13.25 -27.51
C GLY A 74 -0.50 12.04 -28.00
N THR A 75 0.28 11.38 -27.14
CA THR A 75 1.07 10.20 -27.54
C THR A 75 0.27 8.89 -27.43
N SER A 76 0.63 7.90 -28.25
CA SER A 76 0.00 6.56 -28.24
C SER A 76 0.12 5.80 -26.92
N VAL A 77 1.05 6.19 -26.05
CA VAL A 77 1.28 5.58 -24.73
C VAL A 77 0.83 6.46 -23.57
N GLY A 78 0.10 7.55 -23.86
CA GLY A 78 -0.28 8.56 -22.88
C GLY A 78 0.86 9.51 -22.50
N ARG A 79 0.65 10.36 -21.50
CA ARG A 79 1.69 11.28 -20.99
C ARG A 79 2.68 10.52 -20.14
N GLN A 80 3.97 10.75 -20.36
CA GLN A 80 5.04 10.14 -19.57
C GLN A 80 6.08 11.19 -19.17
N VAL A 81 6.50 11.14 -17.91
CA VAL A 81 7.72 11.79 -17.42
C VAL A 81 8.69 10.66 -17.09
N LYS A 82 9.86 10.63 -17.75
CA LYS A 82 10.87 9.58 -17.55
C LYS A 82 12.08 10.16 -16.83
N LEU A 83 12.58 9.41 -15.85
CA LEU A 83 13.80 9.68 -15.10
C LEU A 83 14.70 8.44 -15.27
N TRP A 84 15.90 8.63 -15.82
CA TRP A 84 16.78 7.52 -16.22
C TRP A 84 17.83 7.15 -15.16
N ASP A 85 17.92 7.94 -14.09
CA ASP A 85 18.93 7.82 -13.04
C ASP A 85 18.29 7.67 -11.66
N TYR A 86 19.15 7.64 -10.63
CA TYR A 86 18.73 7.59 -9.23
C TYR A 86 17.84 8.78 -8.85
N LEU A 87 16.60 8.48 -8.47
CA LEU A 87 15.65 9.44 -7.90
C LEU A 87 15.58 9.25 -6.39
N LYS A 88 15.89 10.32 -5.65
CA LYS A 88 15.64 10.41 -4.21
C LYS A 88 14.61 11.48 -3.92
N VAL A 89 13.56 11.11 -3.20
CA VAL A 89 12.51 12.03 -2.74
C VAL A 89 12.66 12.24 -1.24
N HIS A 90 12.89 13.48 -0.83
CA HIS A 90 12.93 13.89 0.57
C HIS A 90 11.52 14.32 1.03
N GLY A 91 10.60 13.35 1.09
CA GLY A 91 9.19 13.56 1.43
C GLY A 91 8.35 12.32 1.11
N SER A 92 7.04 12.42 1.28
CA SER A 92 6.10 11.36 0.91
C SER A 92 5.86 11.32 -0.59
N VAL A 93 5.65 10.12 -1.13
CA VAL A 93 5.24 9.91 -2.52
C VAL A 93 3.78 9.43 -2.52
N SER A 94 2.89 10.21 -3.15
CA SER A 94 1.49 9.83 -3.34
C SER A 94 1.27 9.34 -4.77
N ILE A 95 0.66 8.16 -4.93
CA ILE A 95 0.38 7.53 -6.21
C ILE A 95 -1.13 7.25 -6.26
N THR A 96 -1.82 7.90 -7.20
CA THR A 96 -3.29 7.83 -7.29
C THR A 96 -3.80 6.65 -8.12
N ASN A 97 -2.93 5.99 -8.87
CA ASN A 97 -3.23 4.81 -9.66
C ASN A 97 -2.33 3.65 -9.21
N SER A 98 -1.53 3.06 -10.11
CA SER A 98 -0.71 1.90 -9.81
C SER A 98 0.77 2.24 -9.64
N LEU A 99 1.44 1.56 -8.70
CA LEU A 99 2.90 1.50 -8.59
C LEU A 99 3.42 0.24 -9.28
N TYR A 100 4.22 0.41 -10.33
CA TYR A 100 4.90 -0.70 -11.02
C TYR A 100 6.36 -0.77 -10.59
N VAL A 101 6.77 -1.90 -9.99
CA VAL A 101 8.16 -2.15 -9.57
C VAL A 101 8.73 -3.30 -10.37
N GLY A 102 9.71 -3.02 -11.24
CA GLY A 102 10.27 -4.02 -12.16
C GLY A 102 11.27 -4.99 -11.52
N SER A 103 11.92 -4.60 -10.43
CA SER A 103 12.88 -5.43 -9.70
C SER A 103 12.88 -5.08 -8.22
N LEU A 104 12.90 -6.10 -7.37
CA LEU A 104 13.02 -6.00 -5.92
C LEU A 104 14.17 -6.89 -5.45
N PRO A 105 15.03 -6.43 -4.53
CA PRO A 105 16.06 -7.28 -3.93
C PRO A 105 15.42 -8.35 -3.02
N TYR A 106 16.00 -9.56 -2.99
CA TYR A 106 15.55 -10.66 -2.13
C TYR A 106 16.17 -10.55 -0.73
N ARG A 107 15.34 -10.46 0.31
CA ARG A 107 15.74 -10.36 1.73
C ARG A 107 14.67 -10.95 2.66
N ASP A 108 15.05 -11.22 3.92
CA ASP A 108 14.15 -11.62 5.02
C ASP A 108 14.00 -10.46 6.03
N ASP A 109 13.48 -9.34 5.53
CA ASP A 109 13.22 -8.14 6.33
C ASP A 109 11.79 -8.15 6.90
N ARG A 110 11.34 -7.05 7.54
CA ARG A 110 9.98 -6.96 8.10
C ARG A 110 8.90 -7.11 7.02
N ASN A 111 7.81 -7.79 7.38
CA ASN A 111 6.63 -7.90 6.52
C ASN A 111 6.01 -6.53 6.23
N VAL A 112 5.85 -6.25 4.95
CA VAL A 112 5.12 -5.08 4.46
C VAL A 112 3.63 -5.23 4.77
N GLN A 113 3.02 -4.15 5.24
CA GLN A 113 1.58 -4.02 5.49
C GLN A 113 1.02 -2.89 4.63
N TRP A 114 -0.28 -2.98 4.33
CA TRP A 114 -1.05 -1.94 3.65
C TRP A 114 -2.11 -1.40 4.59
N ASP A 115 -2.17 -0.08 4.75
CA ASP A 115 -3.26 0.61 5.43
C ASP A 115 -4.18 1.23 4.38
N ASP A 116 -5.37 0.66 4.23
CA ASP A 116 -6.33 1.15 3.24
C ASP A 116 -6.93 2.51 3.60
N SER A 117 -6.93 2.90 4.88
CA SER A 117 -7.51 4.19 5.30
C SER A 117 -6.60 5.36 4.90
N THR A 118 -5.29 5.21 5.11
CA THR A 118 -4.29 6.25 4.83
C THR A 118 -3.58 6.06 3.49
N LYS A 119 -3.82 4.93 2.81
CA LYS A 119 -3.14 4.51 1.57
C LYS A 119 -1.61 4.42 1.73
N GLN A 120 -1.16 4.07 2.94
CA GLN A 120 0.27 3.99 3.28
C GLN A 120 0.76 2.54 3.30
N ILE A 121 2.03 2.38 2.92
CA ILE A 121 2.80 1.16 3.14
C ILE A 121 3.46 1.24 4.51
N CYS A 122 3.26 0.25 5.38
CA CYS A 122 3.79 0.23 6.74
C CYS A 122 4.35 -1.17 7.12
N TYR A 123 4.72 -1.37 8.38
CA TYR A 123 5.15 -2.66 8.92
C TYR A 123 4.54 -2.90 10.31
N ASP A 124 4.28 -4.17 10.64
CA ASP A 124 3.74 -4.58 11.94
C ASP A 124 4.87 -4.74 12.97
N ASN A 125 4.54 -4.67 14.26
CA ASN A 125 5.47 -4.95 15.35
C ASN A 125 4.76 -5.68 16.51
N SER A 126 5.53 -6.50 17.24
CA SER A 126 5.01 -7.34 18.32
C SER A 126 5.47 -6.91 19.71
N SER A 127 6.04 -5.70 19.85
CA SER A 127 6.47 -5.21 21.16
C SER A 127 5.27 -4.82 22.00
N ALA A 128 5.27 -5.21 23.28
CA ALA A 128 4.29 -4.70 24.24
C ALA A 128 4.44 -3.19 24.48
N ARG A 129 5.62 -2.60 24.22
CA ARG A 129 5.88 -1.16 24.41
C ARG A 129 5.03 -0.25 23.53
N SER A 130 4.54 -0.79 22.42
CA SER A 130 3.73 -0.12 21.40
C SER A 130 2.29 -0.65 21.39
N LYS A 131 1.87 -1.35 22.46
CA LYS A 131 0.54 -1.95 22.59
C LYS A 131 -0.02 -1.67 23.98
N GLU A 132 -1.32 -1.45 24.04
CA GLU A 132 -2.05 -1.18 25.27
C GLU A 132 -3.22 -2.17 25.39
N ASN A 133 -3.81 -2.29 26.58
CA ASN A 133 -4.98 -3.15 26.84
C ASN A 133 -4.78 -4.63 26.44
N ILE A 134 -3.60 -5.19 26.75
CA ILE A 134 -3.25 -6.57 26.42
C ILE A 134 -4.01 -7.54 27.33
N ILE A 135 -5.02 -8.22 26.77
CA ILE A 135 -5.83 -9.26 27.43
C ILE A 135 -5.78 -10.56 26.63
N SER A 136 -6.16 -11.67 27.27
CA SER A 136 -6.29 -12.97 26.60
C SER A 136 -7.34 -12.92 25.49
N LEU A 137 -7.06 -13.59 24.38
CA LEU A 137 -8.01 -13.74 23.28
C LEU A 137 -9.01 -14.85 23.63
N GLU A 138 -10.30 -14.50 23.72
CA GLU A 138 -11.39 -15.46 23.86
C GLU A 138 -12.11 -15.66 22.52
N ASP A 139 -12.19 -16.91 22.06
CA ASP A 139 -12.93 -17.32 20.87
C ASP A 139 -13.20 -18.84 20.90
N ASP A 140 -14.10 -19.31 20.04
CA ASP A 140 -14.25 -20.74 19.78
C ASP A 140 -13.30 -21.15 18.64
N PHE A 141 -12.05 -21.44 19.02
CA PHE A 141 -11.00 -21.80 18.08
C PHE A 141 -11.34 -23.04 17.26
N SER A 142 -12.17 -23.96 17.78
CA SER A 142 -12.49 -25.23 17.12
C SER A 142 -13.30 -25.05 15.83
N LYS A 143 -14.04 -23.94 15.71
CA LYS A 143 -14.81 -23.60 14.49
C LYS A 143 -13.94 -23.46 13.25
N ILE A 144 -12.65 -23.18 13.39
CA ILE A 144 -11.76 -23.14 12.21
C ILE A 144 -11.66 -24.49 11.51
N LEU A 145 -11.88 -25.59 12.24
CA LEU A 145 -11.84 -26.95 11.69
C LEU A 145 -13.08 -27.30 10.86
N THR A 146 -14.14 -26.48 10.93
CA THR A 146 -15.38 -26.72 10.18
C THR A 146 -15.44 -25.94 8.87
N VAL A 147 -14.45 -25.08 8.60
CA VAL A 147 -14.40 -24.26 7.38
C VAL A 147 -13.84 -25.09 6.23
N GLU A 148 -14.48 -25.01 5.06
CA GLU A 148 -14.03 -25.71 3.85
C GLU A 148 -13.35 -24.77 2.86
N PRO A 149 -12.18 -25.12 2.30
CA PRO A 149 -11.55 -24.33 1.26
C PRO A 149 -12.36 -24.42 -0.05
N LYS A 150 -12.39 -23.33 -0.79
CA LYS A 150 -13.04 -23.20 -2.08
C LYS A 150 -12.01 -23.00 -3.19
N THR A 151 -12.42 -23.38 -4.39
CA THR A 151 -11.71 -23.08 -5.64
C THR A 151 -12.66 -22.22 -6.48
N TYR A 152 -12.18 -21.09 -6.99
CA TYR A 152 -13.03 -20.12 -7.70
C TYR A 152 -12.28 -19.39 -8.80
N THR A 153 -13.02 -18.64 -9.62
CA THR A 153 -12.51 -17.72 -10.63
C THR A 153 -13.09 -16.32 -10.40
N ARG A 154 -12.47 -15.29 -10.96
CA ARG A 154 -12.96 -13.90 -10.85
C ARG A 154 -13.75 -13.53 -12.11
N PRO A 155 -14.76 -12.63 -12.03
CA PRO A 155 -15.59 -12.26 -13.18
C PRO A 155 -14.82 -11.88 -14.46
N ASN A 156 -13.67 -11.22 -14.32
CA ASN A 156 -12.83 -10.79 -15.45
C ASN A 156 -11.66 -11.74 -15.77
N HIS A 157 -11.55 -12.86 -15.05
CA HIS A 157 -10.47 -13.85 -15.21
C HIS A 157 -11.02 -15.29 -15.11
N PRO A 158 -11.95 -15.70 -15.99
CA PRO A 158 -12.66 -16.97 -15.88
C PRO A 158 -11.76 -18.21 -16.04
N ASN A 159 -10.55 -18.04 -16.57
CA ASN A 159 -9.60 -19.13 -16.80
C ASN A 159 -8.48 -19.20 -15.74
N ARG A 160 -8.49 -18.28 -14.76
CA ARG A 160 -7.51 -18.26 -13.67
C ARG A 160 -8.17 -18.80 -12.41
N TRP A 161 -7.92 -20.09 -12.14
CA TRP A 161 -8.39 -20.74 -10.92
C TRP A 161 -7.52 -20.32 -9.73
N GLU A 162 -8.19 -19.92 -8.66
CA GLU A 162 -7.62 -19.53 -7.37
C GLU A 162 -8.20 -20.43 -6.28
N ILE A 163 -7.51 -20.50 -5.14
CA ILE A 163 -7.98 -21.21 -3.93
C ILE A 163 -8.07 -20.25 -2.76
N GLY A 164 -9.00 -20.49 -1.84
CA GLY A 164 -9.14 -19.69 -0.63
C GLY A 164 -10.38 -20.06 0.17
N TYR A 165 -10.66 -19.29 1.21
CA TYR A 165 -11.92 -19.33 1.95
C TYR A 165 -12.78 -18.11 1.60
N ILE A 166 -14.08 -18.19 1.91
CA ILE A 166 -15.06 -17.13 1.69
C ILE A 166 -15.26 -16.36 2.99
N ALA A 167 -15.16 -15.03 2.96
CA ALA A 167 -15.16 -14.20 4.16
C ALA A 167 -16.50 -14.29 4.92
N GLU A 168 -17.59 -14.37 4.17
CA GLU A 168 -18.95 -14.54 4.66
C GLU A 168 -19.12 -15.86 5.42
N GLU A 169 -18.53 -16.96 4.95
CA GLU A 169 -18.63 -18.26 5.64
C GLU A 169 -17.96 -18.21 7.03
N LEU A 170 -16.82 -17.52 7.15
CA LEU A 170 -16.17 -17.33 8.46
C LEU A 170 -16.99 -16.42 9.36
N HIS A 171 -17.59 -15.37 8.81
CA HIS A 171 -18.46 -14.46 9.54
C HIS A 171 -19.69 -15.19 10.10
N GLU A 172 -20.37 -15.99 9.28
CA GLU A 172 -21.59 -16.71 9.65
C GLU A 172 -21.38 -17.69 10.81
N ILE A 173 -20.24 -18.36 10.87
CA ILE A 173 -19.90 -19.25 11.99
C ILE A 173 -19.37 -18.49 13.22
N GLY A 174 -19.19 -17.16 13.13
CA GLY A 174 -18.78 -16.30 14.23
C GLY A 174 -17.26 -16.13 14.39
N LEU A 175 -16.46 -16.49 13.39
CA LEU A 175 -15.00 -16.26 13.37
C LEU A 175 -14.65 -14.83 12.92
N ASN A 176 -15.39 -13.84 13.42
CA ASN A 176 -15.37 -12.46 12.94
C ASN A 176 -13.99 -11.79 13.08
N LYS A 177 -13.15 -12.22 14.02
CA LYS A 177 -11.79 -11.69 14.24
C LYS A 177 -10.79 -12.11 13.16
N LEU A 178 -11.17 -13.04 12.29
CA LEU A 178 -10.41 -13.46 11.12
C LEU A 178 -10.88 -12.78 9.83
N VAL A 179 -11.86 -11.88 9.90
CA VAL A 179 -12.48 -11.22 8.74
C VAL A 179 -12.19 -9.72 8.78
N TYR A 180 -11.82 -9.17 7.64
CA TYR A 180 -11.82 -7.74 7.37
C TYR A 180 -13.17 -7.35 6.77
N TYR A 181 -13.66 -6.18 7.14
CA TYR A 181 -14.95 -5.64 6.70
C TYR A 181 -14.75 -4.37 5.89
N ASP A 182 -15.59 -4.18 4.90
CA ASP A 182 -15.63 -2.95 4.11
C ASP A 182 -16.21 -1.76 4.90
N GLN A 183 -16.34 -0.61 4.24
CA GLN A 183 -16.87 0.61 4.86
C GLN A 183 -18.36 0.50 5.25
N GLN A 184 -19.09 -0.45 4.66
CA GLN A 184 -20.50 -0.72 4.95
C GLN A 184 -20.65 -1.77 6.07
N GLY A 185 -19.53 -2.33 6.56
CA GLY A 185 -19.52 -3.35 7.58
C GLY A 185 -19.81 -4.76 7.05
N LEU A 186 -19.67 -4.99 5.74
CA LEU A 186 -19.83 -6.30 5.12
C LEU A 186 -18.48 -7.04 5.07
N PRO A 187 -18.46 -8.39 5.24
CA PRO A 187 -17.25 -9.18 5.05
C PRO A 187 -16.61 -8.94 3.69
N GLU A 188 -15.31 -8.61 3.65
CA GLU A 188 -14.60 -8.26 2.41
C GLU A 188 -13.37 -9.15 2.18
N ALA A 189 -12.61 -9.44 3.23
CA ALA A 189 -11.37 -10.22 3.11
C ALA A 189 -11.08 -11.03 4.37
N ILE A 190 -10.14 -11.96 4.27
CA ILE A 190 -9.74 -12.84 5.37
C ILE A 190 -8.32 -12.49 5.83
N ASN A 191 -8.14 -12.41 7.15
CA ASN A 191 -6.84 -12.29 7.77
C ASN A 191 -6.15 -13.66 7.88
N TYR A 192 -5.72 -14.20 6.73
CA TYR A 192 -5.10 -15.53 6.63
C TYR A 192 -3.92 -15.73 7.60
N ARG A 193 -3.16 -14.66 7.90
CA ARG A 193 -2.05 -14.71 8.86
C ARG A 193 -2.48 -15.09 10.27
N LYS A 194 -3.72 -14.77 10.67
CA LYS A 194 -4.25 -15.06 12.00
C LYS A 194 -4.87 -16.45 12.10
N ILE A 195 -5.15 -17.12 10.98
CA ILE A 195 -5.62 -18.52 10.98
C ILE A 195 -4.57 -19.42 11.65
N SER A 196 -3.28 -19.24 11.37
CA SER A 196 -2.22 -20.06 11.99
C SER A 196 -2.21 -19.96 13.52
N MET A 197 -2.54 -18.79 14.07
CA MET A 197 -2.70 -18.60 15.51
C MET A 197 -3.90 -19.37 16.07
N TYR A 198 -5.03 -19.42 15.35
CA TYR A 198 -6.19 -20.24 15.75
C TYR A 198 -5.84 -21.74 15.73
N LEU A 199 -5.11 -22.18 14.70
CA LEU A 199 -4.65 -23.57 14.62
C LEU A 199 -3.75 -23.96 15.80
N VAL A 200 -2.90 -23.04 16.27
CA VAL A 200 -2.07 -23.27 17.48
C VAL A 200 -2.94 -23.50 18.72
N GLU A 201 -4.00 -22.72 18.93
CA GLU A 201 -4.90 -22.92 20.08
C GLU A 201 -5.67 -24.24 20.00
N VAL A 202 -6.09 -24.64 18.80
CA VAL A 202 -6.68 -25.97 18.57
C VAL A 202 -5.69 -27.09 18.91
N ILE A 203 -4.43 -26.98 18.46
CA ILE A 203 -3.40 -27.99 18.75
C ILE A 203 -3.13 -28.09 20.26
N LYS A 204 -3.12 -26.97 20.97
CA LYS A 204 -2.99 -26.98 22.44
C LYS A 204 -4.14 -27.74 23.09
N ASP A 205 -5.39 -27.47 22.70
CA ASP A 205 -6.56 -28.18 23.21
C ASP A 205 -6.48 -29.70 22.89
N MET A 206 -6.05 -30.06 21.68
CA MET A 206 -5.81 -31.46 21.31
C MET A 206 -4.73 -32.11 22.19
N ALA A 207 -3.63 -31.43 22.47
CA ALA A 207 -2.57 -31.93 23.35
C ALA A 207 -3.07 -32.13 24.79
N HIS A 208 -3.88 -31.20 25.32
CA HIS A 208 -4.51 -31.34 26.63
C HIS A 208 -5.46 -32.55 26.68
N LYS A 209 -6.31 -32.74 25.66
CA LYS A 209 -7.20 -33.91 25.57
C LYS A 209 -6.42 -35.22 25.49
N SER A 210 -5.36 -35.27 24.68
CA SER A 210 -4.50 -36.46 24.56
C SER A 210 -3.91 -36.86 25.92
N SER A 211 -3.35 -35.90 26.66
CA SER A 211 -2.80 -36.15 27.99
C SER A 211 -3.86 -36.67 28.98
N ASN A 212 -5.07 -36.08 28.95
CA ASN A 212 -6.17 -36.56 29.78
C ASN A 212 -6.61 -37.99 29.41
N TYR A 213 -6.63 -38.32 28.12
CA TYR A 213 -6.96 -39.68 27.66
C TYR A 213 -5.90 -40.68 28.09
N GLU A 214 -4.61 -40.37 27.96
CA GLU A 214 -3.51 -41.21 28.45
C GLU A 214 -3.63 -41.48 29.96
N GLN A 215 -3.91 -40.45 30.76
CA GLN A 215 -4.13 -40.62 32.21
C GLN A 215 -5.30 -41.54 32.52
N ARG A 216 -6.43 -41.39 31.80
CA ARG A 216 -7.61 -42.24 31.98
C ARG A 216 -7.33 -43.69 31.57
N ILE A 217 -6.60 -43.90 30.48
CA ILE A 217 -6.19 -45.24 30.05
C ILE A 217 -5.34 -45.90 31.13
N ASN A 218 -4.32 -45.21 31.64
CA ASN A 218 -3.46 -45.74 32.72
C ASN A 218 -4.27 -46.08 34.00
N GLN A 219 -5.25 -45.26 34.36
CA GLN A 219 -6.13 -45.53 35.51
C GLN A 219 -7.00 -46.77 35.29
N LEU A 220 -7.56 -46.93 34.09
CA LEU A 220 -8.37 -48.09 33.74
C LEU A 220 -7.53 -49.38 33.69
N GLU A 221 -6.30 -49.32 33.19
CA GLU A 221 -5.37 -50.45 33.20
C GLU A 221 -5.01 -50.88 34.62
N LEU A 222 -4.79 -49.93 35.54
CA LEU A 222 -4.55 -50.23 36.95
C LEU A 222 -5.77 -50.89 37.62
N GLN A 223 -6.98 -50.38 37.35
CA GLN A 223 -8.22 -50.96 37.88
C GLN A 223 -8.46 -52.38 37.35
N LEU A 224 -8.21 -52.61 36.06
CA LEU A 224 -8.35 -53.93 35.45
C LEU A 224 -7.38 -54.94 36.07
N ASN A 225 -6.12 -54.54 36.28
CA ASN A 225 -5.12 -55.41 36.90
C ASN A 225 -5.48 -55.79 38.34
N GLN A 226 -6.09 -54.87 39.10
CA GLN A 226 -6.59 -55.16 40.45
C GLN A 226 -7.73 -56.19 40.43
N LEU A 227 -8.68 -56.02 39.51
CA LEU A 227 -9.81 -56.97 39.37
C LEU A 227 -9.34 -58.37 38.99
N VAL A 228 -8.39 -58.48 38.05
CA VAL A 228 -7.84 -59.79 37.62
C VAL A 228 -6.99 -60.45 38.70
N SER A 229 -6.39 -59.68 39.62
CA SER A 229 -5.64 -60.25 40.75
C SER A 229 -6.48 -60.69 41.94
N ASP A 230 -7.75 -60.25 41.99
CA ASP A 230 -8.68 -60.57 43.08
C ASP A 230 -9.58 -61.80 42.77
N ASP A 231 -9.51 -62.34 41.54
CA ASP A 231 -10.13 -63.61 41.08
C ASP A 231 -9.13 -64.79 41.15
#